data_AF-B4D903-F1
#
_entry.id   AF-B4D903-F1
#
_cell.length_a   1.000
_cell.length_b   1.000
_cell.length_c   1.000
_cell.angle_alpha   90.00
_cell.angle_beta   90.00
_cell.angle_gamma   90.00
#
_symmetry.space_group_name_H-M   'P 1'
#
loop_
_entity.id
_entity.type
_entity.pdbx_description
1 polymer ?
#
loop_
_entity_poly.entity_id
_entity_poly.type
_entity_poly.pdbx_seq_one_letter_code
_entity_poly.pdbx_strand_id
1 'polypeptide(L)'
;MLGGYNEVLDHYSEWLLDQRSKGWRVIDIHGPMNAFIEAQRKTNPDFIFAKDGIHPNAEGHALIADQLIAALVPQDAVWWKKFQTDLAANPKGAELLKLVHQHVHVLGDAWLSDIGHKRPGVNPGLPLPEAKAKAAELETKIRAAVAELHLQ
;
A
#
# COMPACT_ATOMS: atom_id res chain seq x y z
N MET A 1 22.31 -2.44 -15.92
CA MET A 1 23.11 -1.48 -15.14
C MET A 1 22.24 -0.99 -13.98
N LEU A 2 21.98 -1.86 -12.98
CA LEU A 2 21.14 -1.60 -11.79
C LEU A 2 21.76 -2.13 -10.49
N GLY A 3 22.95 -2.75 -10.55
CA GLY A 3 23.52 -3.51 -9.42
C GLY A 3 23.71 -2.69 -8.13
N GLY A 4 24.22 -1.45 -8.25
CA GLY A 4 24.48 -0.61 -7.08
C GLY A 4 23.24 0.08 -6.49
N TYR A 5 22.14 0.21 -7.23
CA TYR A 5 20.94 0.88 -6.69
C TYR A 5 20.28 0.04 -5.61
N ASN A 6 20.08 -1.26 -5.88
CA ASN A 6 19.51 -2.16 -4.89
C ASN A 6 20.45 -2.38 -3.70
N GLU A 7 21.77 -2.43 -3.93
CA GLU A 7 22.78 -2.54 -2.87
C GLU A 7 22.69 -1.38 -1.86
N VAL A 8 22.47 -0.15 -2.35
CA VAL A 8 22.22 0.99 -1.46
C VAL A 8 20.94 0.78 -0.65
N LEU A 9 19.85 0.31 -1.27
CA LEU A 9 18.60 0.01 -0.57
C LEU A 9 18.77 -1.13 0.45
N ASP A 10 19.58 -2.15 0.14
CA ASP A 10 19.93 -3.24 1.06
C ASP A 10 20.56 -2.67 2.34
N HIS A 11 21.59 -1.81 2.21
CA HIS A 11 22.23 -1.18 3.36
C HIS A 11 21.29 -0.29 4.19
N TYR A 12 20.42 0.49 3.54
CA TYR A 12 19.43 1.29 4.27
C TYR A 12 18.38 0.41 4.97
N SER A 13 17.99 -0.70 4.36
CA SER A 13 17.08 -1.67 4.97
C SER A 13 17.72 -2.29 6.22
N GLU A 14 18.96 -2.77 6.13
CA GLU A 14 19.73 -3.30 7.26
C GLU A 14 19.85 -2.26 8.39
N TRP A 15 20.21 -1.02 8.06
CA TRP A 15 20.30 0.05 9.04
C TRP A 15 18.95 0.32 9.73
N LEU A 16 17.85 0.35 8.99
CA LEU A 16 16.51 0.51 9.58
C LEU A 16 16.19 -0.66 10.51
N LEU A 17 16.45 -1.90 10.09
CA LEU A 17 16.25 -3.10 10.90
C LEU A 17 17.03 -3.04 12.21
N ASP A 18 18.28 -2.56 12.20
CA ASP A 18 19.10 -2.38 13.39
C ASP A 18 18.49 -1.41 14.41
N GLN A 19 17.67 -0.45 13.97
CA GLN A 19 17.01 0.49 14.89
C GLN A 19 15.97 -0.19 15.79
N ARG A 20 15.56 -1.44 15.50
CA ARG A 20 14.75 -2.24 16.42
C ARG A 20 15.42 -2.41 17.78
N SER A 21 16.75 -2.51 17.82
CA SER A 21 17.52 -2.56 19.08
C SER A 21 17.39 -1.27 19.91
N LYS A 22 17.02 -0.16 19.26
CA LYS A 22 16.76 1.15 19.89
C LYS A 22 15.28 1.38 20.20
N GLY A 23 14.46 0.33 20.11
CA GLY A 23 13.02 0.39 20.39
C GLY A 23 12.16 0.88 19.22
N TRP A 24 12.72 1.04 18.02
CA TRP A 24 11.90 1.39 16.86
C TRP A 24 11.07 0.18 16.40
N ARG A 25 9.79 0.41 16.08
CA ARG A 25 9.00 -0.57 15.34
C ARG A 25 9.30 -0.42 13.86
N VAL A 26 10.05 -1.36 13.30
CA VAL A 26 10.42 -1.37 11.88
C VAL A 26 9.77 -2.56 11.20
N ILE A 27 9.00 -2.32 10.15
CA ILE A 27 8.36 -3.36 9.32
C ILE A 27 9.18 -3.44 8.04
N ASP A 28 9.78 -4.59 7.77
CA ASP A 28 10.61 -4.80 6.59
C ASP A 28 9.75 -5.31 5.44
N ILE A 29 9.78 -4.55 4.34
CA ILE A 29 9.16 -4.93 3.07
C ILE A 29 10.22 -5.25 2.02
N HIS A 30 11.46 -4.77 2.20
CA HIS A 30 12.54 -4.89 1.22
C HIS A 30 13.07 -6.32 1.17
N GLY A 31 13.37 -6.90 2.33
CA GLY A 31 13.84 -8.29 2.42
C GLY A 31 12.86 -9.30 1.81
N PRO A 32 11.57 -9.31 2.21
CA PRO A 32 10.57 -10.18 1.63
C PRO A 32 10.38 -10.00 0.12
N MET A 33 10.42 -8.75 -0.38
CA MET A 33 10.30 -8.48 -1.82
C MET A 33 11.49 -9.03 -2.61
N ASN A 34 12.73 -8.86 -2.12
CA ASN A 34 13.93 -9.39 -2.79
C ASN A 34 13.92 -10.92 -2.79
N ALA A 35 13.60 -11.55 -1.66
CA ALA A 35 13.48 -13.00 -1.57
C ALA A 35 12.43 -13.57 -2.55
N PHE A 36 11.30 -12.87 -2.73
CA PHE A 36 10.30 -13.26 -3.70
C PHE A 36 10.80 -13.16 -5.14
N ILE A 37 11.45 -12.05 -5.50
CA ILE A 37 12.05 -11.86 -6.84
C ILE A 37 13.07 -12.97 -7.12
N GLU A 38 13.97 -13.24 -6.17
CA GLU A 38 14.98 -14.31 -6.30
C GLU A 38 14.34 -15.68 -6.51
N ALA A 39 13.26 -15.99 -5.78
CA ALA A 39 12.53 -17.24 -5.93
C ALA A 39 11.89 -17.35 -7.33
N GLN A 40 11.21 -16.31 -7.80
CA GLN A 40 10.57 -16.30 -9.13
C GLN A 40 11.59 -16.39 -10.26
N ARG A 41 12.75 -15.73 -10.12
CA ARG A 41 13.80 -15.72 -11.14
C ARG A 41 14.49 -17.07 -11.37
N LYS A 42 14.32 -18.04 -10.48
CA LYS A 42 14.78 -19.42 -10.71
C LYS A 42 14.11 -20.07 -11.92
N THR A 43 12.86 -19.70 -12.21
CA THR A 43 12.08 -20.26 -13.33
C THR A 43 11.65 -19.20 -14.35
N ASN A 44 11.67 -17.93 -13.98
CA ASN A 44 11.37 -16.79 -14.86
C ASN A 44 12.40 -15.68 -14.67
N PRO A 45 13.56 -15.73 -15.36
CA PRO A 45 14.66 -14.79 -15.16
C PRO A 45 14.29 -13.30 -15.31
N ASP A 46 13.25 -13.00 -16.11
CA ASP A 46 12.79 -11.65 -16.39
C ASP A 46 11.75 -11.13 -15.38
N PHE A 47 11.47 -11.90 -14.31
CA PHE A 47 10.51 -11.48 -13.30
C PHE A 47 10.92 -10.16 -12.64
N ILE A 48 9.97 -9.24 -12.56
CA ILE A 48 10.08 -7.91 -11.95
C ILE A 48 8.74 -7.49 -11.34
N PHE A 49 8.79 -6.80 -10.20
CA PHE A 49 7.62 -6.08 -9.69
C PHE A 49 7.41 -4.74 -10.39
N ALA A 50 8.48 -4.04 -10.77
CA ALA A 50 8.41 -2.68 -11.29
C ALA A 50 9.10 -2.56 -12.66
N LYS A 51 8.35 -2.16 -13.70
CA LYS A 51 8.89 -1.95 -15.05
C LYS A 51 9.85 -0.76 -15.13
N ASP A 52 9.60 0.25 -14.31
CA ASP A 52 10.45 1.45 -14.19
C ASP A 52 11.50 1.32 -13.07
N GLY A 53 11.56 0.17 -12.40
CA GLY A 53 12.47 -0.09 -11.28
C GLY A 53 12.06 0.57 -9.96
N ILE A 54 10.91 1.24 -9.88
CA ILE A 54 10.49 1.99 -8.68
C ILE A 54 9.07 1.61 -8.24
N HIS A 55 8.09 1.56 -9.14
CA HIS A 55 6.68 1.40 -8.77
C HIS A 55 6.25 -0.06 -8.93
N PRO A 56 5.97 -0.79 -7.82
CA PRO A 56 5.54 -2.17 -7.89
C PRO A 56 4.20 -2.31 -8.61
N ASN A 57 4.02 -3.43 -9.29
CA ASN A 57 2.75 -3.87 -9.84
C ASN A 57 1.80 -4.35 -8.72
N ALA A 58 0.63 -4.86 -9.09
CA ALA A 58 -0.37 -5.35 -8.15
C ALA A 58 0.17 -6.48 -7.23
N GLU A 59 1.01 -7.38 -7.75
CA GLU A 59 1.59 -8.49 -6.98
C GLU A 59 2.59 -7.97 -5.93
N GLY A 60 3.43 -7.00 -6.31
CA GLY A 60 4.35 -6.36 -5.37
C GLY A 60 3.62 -5.57 -4.28
N HIS A 61 2.55 -4.84 -4.63
CA HIS A 61 1.70 -4.16 -3.65
C HIS A 61 0.99 -5.15 -2.71
N ALA A 62 0.55 -6.30 -3.21
CA ALA A 62 -0.05 -7.34 -2.38
C ALA A 62 0.96 -7.90 -1.36
N LEU A 63 2.20 -8.17 -1.77
CA LEU A 63 3.25 -8.64 -0.87
C LEU A 63 3.59 -7.60 0.21
N ILE A 64 3.66 -6.32 -0.14
CA ILE A 64 3.82 -5.22 0.83
C ILE A 64 2.68 -5.23 1.85
N ALA A 65 1.43 -5.35 1.38
CA ALA A 65 0.28 -5.38 2.26
C ALA A 65 0.30 -6.60 3.20
N ASP A 66 0.71 -7.77 2.72
CA ASP A 66 0.88 -8.97 3.56
C ASP A 66 1.84 -8.72 4.73
N GLN A 67 2.99 -8.07 4.47
CA GLN A 67 3.96 -7.74 5.54
C GLN A 67 3.39 -6.73 6.54
N LEU A 68 2.67 -5.71 6.06
CA LEU A 68 2.05 -4.70 6.91
C LEU A 68 0.96 -5.29 7.80
N ILE A 69 0.06 -6.11 7.25
CA ILE A 69 -1.01 -6.77 8.00
C ILE A 69 -0.43 -7.72 9.03
N ALA A 70 0.51 -8.59 8.63
CA ALA A 70 1.17 -9.51 9.55
C ALA A 70 1.86 -8.79 10.72
N ALA A 71 2.45 -7.62 10.46
CA ALA A 71 3.14 -6.85 11.48
C ALA A 71 2.22 -5.99 12.34
N LEU A 72 1.21 -5.34 11.77
CA LEU A 72 0.36 -4.33 12.44
C LEU A 72 -0.87 -4.93 13.12
N VAL A 73 -1.49 -5.91 12.47
CA VAL A 73 -2.76 -6.51 12.88
C VAL A 73 -2.73 -8.03 12.60
N PRO A 74 -1.80 -8.77 13.22
CA PRO A 74 -1.61 -10.21 12.94
C PRO A 74 -2.88 -11.04 13.17
N GLN A 75 -3.76 -10.62 14.07
CA GLN A 75 -5.05 -11.26 14.30
C GLN A 75 -5.98 -11.22 13.07
N ASP A 76 -5.76 -10.25 12.17
CA ASP A 76 -6.55 -10.07 10.95
C ASP A 76 -5.93 -10.80 9.74
N ALA A 77 -4.81 -11.52 9.90
CA ALA A 77 -4.11 -12.16 8.78
C ALA A 77 -4.98 -13.21 8.04
N VAL A 78 -5.82 -13.94 8.76
CA VAL A 78 -6.75 -14.91 8.15
C VAL A 78 -7.83 -14.17 7.36
N TRP A 79 -8.42 -13.13 7.96
CA TRP A 79 -9.40 -12.28 7.31
C TRP A 79 -8.82 -11.63 6.05
N TRP A 80 -7.58 -11.14 6.10
CA TRP A 80 -6.91 -10.50 4.97
C TRP A 80 -6.72 -11.44 3.77
N LYS A 81 -6.23 -12.67 3.99
CA LYS A 81 -6.11 -13.66 2.91
C LYS A 81 -7.44 -13.97 2.25
N LYS A 82 -8.49 -14.07 3.07
CA LYS A 82 -9.85 -14.27 2.58
C LYS A 82 -10.34 -13.05 1.77
N PHE A 83 -10.14 -11.85 2.32
CA PHE A 83 -10.49 -10.60 1.68
C PHE A 83 -9.82 -10.43 0.31
N GLN A 84 -8.52 -10.71 0.19
CA GLN A 84 -7.81 -10.67 -1.10
C GLN A 84 -8.47 -11.60 -2.14
N THR A 85 -8.79 -12.83 -1.73
CA THR A 85 -9.43 -13.83 -2.60
C THR A 85 -10.83 -13.38 -3.04
N ASP A 86 -11.64 -12.94 -2.08
CA ASP A 86 -13.02 -12.53 -2.31
C ASP A 86 -13.08 -11.26 -3.17
N LEU A 87 -12.18 -10.30 -2.93
CA LEU A 87 -12.10 -9.06 -3.70
C LEU A 87 -11.74 -9.33 -5.17
N ALA A 88 -10.82 -10.25 -5.44
CA ALA A 88 -10.44 -10.62 -6.80
C ALA A 88 -11.58 -11.29 -7.57
N ALA A 89 -12.46 -12.02 -6.87
CA ALA A 89 -13.59 -12.72 -7.47
C ALA A 89 -14.87 -11.87 -7.57
N ASN A 90 -14.95 -10.73 -6.86
CA ASN A 90 -16.19 -9.98 -6.71
C ASN A 90 -16.26 -8.74 -7.63
N PRO A 91 -17.29 -8.61 -8.50
CA PRO A 91 -17.45 -7.43 -9.35
C PRO A 91 -17.62 -6.12 -8.57
N LYS A 92 -18.10 -6.17 -7.32
CA LYS A 92 -18.19 -5.00 -6.43
C LYS A 92 -16.83 -4.50 -5.95
N GLY A 93 -15.74 -5.26 -6.15
CA GLY A 93 -14.39 -4.84 -5.78
C GLY A 93 -13.96 -3.54 -6.45
N ALA A 94 -14.40 -3.31 -7.69
CA ALA A 94 -14.13 -2.05 -8.41
C ALA A 94 -14.84 -0.84 -7.75
N GLU A 95 -16.03 -1.04 -7.19
CA GLU A 95 -16.77 0.01 -6.47
C GLU A 95 -16.09 0.34 -5.15
N LEU A 96 -15.66 -0.68 -4.40
CA LEU A 96 -14.87 -0.48 -3.18
C LEU A 96 -13.57 0.29 -3.47
N LEU A 97 -12.82 -0.14 -4.50
CA LEU A 97 -11.59 0.54 -4.89
C LEU A 97 -11.83 2.00 -5.28
N LYS A 98 -12.92 2.28 -6.00
CA LYS A 98 -13.31 3.65 -6.34
C LYS A 98 -13.57 4.50 -5.09
N LEU A 99 -14.27 3.96 -4.09
CA LEU A 99 -14.53 4.66 -2.83
C LEU A 99 -13.22 4.95 -2.06
N VAL A 100 -12.32 3.96 -1.98
CA VAL A 100 -11.00 4.11 -1.35
C VAL A 100 -10.17 5.18 -2.07
N HIS A 101 -10.14 5.16 -3.40
CA HIS A 101 -9.44 6.19 -4.18
C HIS A 101 -10.02 7.59 -3.94
N GLN A 102 -11.35 7.73 -3.91
CA GLN A 102 -11.99 9.01 -3.60
C GLN A 102 -11.61 9.51 -2.20
N HIS A 103 -11.60 8.61 -1.20
CA HIS A 103 -11.23 8.95 0.17
C HIS A 103 -9.78 9.46 0.25
N VAL A 104 -8.85 8.73 -0.36
CA VAL A 104 -7.42 9.10 -0.38
C VAL A 104 -7.20 10.42 -1.12
N HIS A 105 -7.84 10.64 -2.26
CA HIS A 105 -7.64 11.85 -3.06
C HIS A 105 -8.20 13.10 -2.38
N VAL A 106 -9.40 13.02 -1.78
CA VAL A 106 -10.01 14.15 -1.05
C VAL A 106 -9.10 14.65 0.07
N LEU A 107 -8.51 13.74 0.84
CA LEU A 107 -7.59 14.11 1.91
C LEU A 107 -6.23 14.53 1.36
N GLY A 108 -5.70 13.82 0.35
CA GLY A 108 -4.41 14.11 -0.26
C GLY A 108 -4.34 15.54 -0.83
N ASP A 109 -5.32 15.91 -1.66
CA ASP A 109 -5.38 17.24 -2.28
C ASP A 109 -5.55 18.35 -1.22
N ALA A 110 -6.37 18.09 -0.19
CA ALA A 110 -6.61 19.03 0.90
C ALA A 110 -5.34 19.28 1.73
N TRP A 111 -4.64 18.22 2.11
CA TRP A 111 -3.38 18.33 2.84
C TRP A 111 -2.30 19.02 2.02
N LEU A 112 -2.17 18.66 0.74
CA LEU A 112 -1.22 19.32 -0.16
C LEU A 112 -1.48 20.84 -0.21
N SER A 113 -2.75 21.23 -0.35
CA SER A 113 -3.16 22.64 -0.40
C SER A 113 -2.90 23.37 0.91
N ASP A 114 -3.21 22.73 2.05
CA ASP A 114 -3.02 23.29 3.39
C ASP A 114 -1.53 23.57 3.69
N ILE A 115 -0.63 22.68 3.27
CA ILE A 115 0.82 22.89 3.41
C ILE A 115 1.42 23.82 2.34
N GLY A 116 0.61 24.35 1.43
CA GLY A 116 1.03 25.31 0.41
C GLY A 116 1.93 24.72 -0.68
N HIS A 117 1.71 23.46 -1.07
CA HIS A 117 2.49 22.82 -2.14
C HIS A 117 2.39 23.62 -3.46
N LYS A 118 3.48 23.63 -4.26
CA LYS A 118 3.55 24.34 -5.56
C LYS A 118 3.70 23.43 -6.77
N ARG A 119 3.46 22.13 -6.60
CA ARG A 119 3.62 21.13 -7.65
C ARG A 119 2.63 21.40 -8.79
N PRO A 120 3.07 21.58 -10.05
CA PRO A 120 2.17 21.73 -11.18
C PRO A 120 1.29 20.49 -11.39
N GLY A 121 0.06 20.69 -11.86
CA GLY A 121 -0.85 19.61 -12.26
C GLY A 121 -1.56 18.88 -11.11
N VAL A 122 -1.55 19.43 -9.89
CA VAL A 122 -2.34 18.95 -8.76
C VAL A 122 -3.53 19.88 -8.56
N ASN A 123 -4.72 19.32 -8.38
CA ASN A 123 -5.93 20.10 -8.15
C ASN A 123 -5.90 20.75 -6.76
N PRO A 124 -6.45 21.96 -6.60
CA PRO A 124 -6.68 22.51 -5.28
C PRO A 124 -7.63 21.60 -4.51
N GLY A 125 -7.25 21.28 -3.28
CA GLY A 125 -8.07 20.53 -2.34
C GLY A 125 -9.12 21.41 -1.67
N LEU A 126 -10.11 20.75 -1.08
CA LEU A 126 -11.09 21.40 -0.21
C LEU A 126 -10.40 21.95 1.06
N PRO A 127 -10.98 22.96 1.73
CA PRO A 127 -10.57 23.32 3.09
C PRO A 127 -10.54 22.09 3.99
N LEU A 128 -9.53 21.95 4.87
CA LEU A 128 -9.36 20.75 5.71
C LEU A 128 -10.63 20.33 6.47
N PRO A 129 -11.43 21.23 7.07
CA PRO A 129 -12.67 20.83 7.73
C PRO A 129 -13.66 20.14 6.78
N GLU A 130 -13.83 20.67 5.57
CA GLU A 130 -14.73 20.11 4.54
C GLU A 130 -14.20 18.80 3.99
N ALA A 131 -12.89 18.73 3.73
CA ALA A 131 -12.23 17.49 3.28
C ALA A 131 -12.39 16.36 4.29
N LYS A 132 -12.21 16.65 5.58
CA LYS A 132 -12.39 15.68 6.68
C LYS A 132 -13.85 15.21 6.79
N ALA A 133 -14.81 16.12 6.68
CA ALA A 133 -16.23 15.76 6.68
C ALA A 133 -16.58 14.82 5.52
N LYS A 134 -16.13 15.16 4.30
CA LYS A 134 -16.33 14.32 3.12
C LYS A 134 -15.61 12.97 3.21
N ALA A 135 -14.40 12.95 3.78
CA ALA A 135 -13.67 11.72 4.03
C ALA A 135 -14.44 10.80 5.00
N ALA A 136 -15.04 11.34 6.07
CA ALA A 136 -15.85 10.56 7.00
C ALA A 136 -17.11 9.94 6.33
N GLU A 137 -17.76 10.65 5.41
CA GLU A 137 -18.85 10.09 4.60
C GLU A 137 -18.37 8.95 3.70
N LEU A 138 -17.22 9.11 3.05
CA LEU A 138 -16.62 8.08 2.20
C LEU A 138 -16.21 6.86 3.02
N GLU A 139 -15.63 7.06 4.20
CA GLU A 139 -15.26 6.00 5.14
C GLU A 139 -16.48 5.17 5.56
N THR A 140 -17.62 5.82 5.82
CA THR A 140 -18.88 5.14 6.12
C THR A 140 -19.31 4.23 4.96
N LYS A 141 -19.21 4.72 3.71
CA LYS A 141 -19.53 3.94 2.51
C LYS A 141 -18.55 2.79 2.28
N ILE A 142 -17.24 3.01 2.52
CA ILE A 142 -16.21 1.99 2.43
C ILE A 142 -16.53 0.85 3.41
N ARG A 143 -16.84 1.17 4.66
CA ARG A 143 -17.19 0.17 5.69
C ARG A 143 -18.44 -0.63 5.33
N ALA A 144 -19.48 0.04 4.82
CA ALA A 144 -20.68 -0.64 4.34
C ALA A 144 -20.37 -1.57 3.16
N ALA A 145 -19.58 -1.11 2.19
CA ALA A 145 -19.18 -1.93 1.04
C ALA A 145 -18.37 -3.17 1.47
N VAL A 146 -17.41 -3.00 2.40
CA VAL A 146 -16.64 -4.14 2.96
C VAL A 146 -17.56 -5.14 3.66
N ALA A 147 -18.55 -4.68 4.42
CA ALA A 147 -19.50 -5.58 5.09
C ALA A 147 -20.38 -6.36 4.08
N GLU A 148 -20.82 -5.71 3.01
CA GLU A 148 -21.61 -6.35 1.94
C GLU A 148 -20.83 -7.40 1.14
N LEU A 149 -19.50 -7.35 1.13
CA LEU A 149 -18.66 -8.35 0.48
C LEU A 149 -18.73 -9.72 1.17
N HIS A 150 -19.51 -9.88 2.25
CA HIS A 150 -19.77 -11.14 2.96
C HIS A 150 -18.51 -11.99 3.11
N LEU A 151 -17.51 -11.43 3.80
CA LEU A 151 -16.32 -12.14 4.21
C LEU A 151 -16.68 -13.08 5.39
N GLN A 152 -17.55 -14.08 5.15
CA GLN A 152 -17.80 -15.21 6.06
C GLN A 152 -16.65 -16.19 6.02
#